data_AF-A0A1E3Q9Z1-F1
#
_entry.id   AF-A0A1E3Q9Z1-F1
#
_cell.length_a   1.000
_cell.length_b   1.000
_cell.length_c   1.000
_cell.angle_alpha   90.00
_cell.angle_beta   90.00
_cell.angle_gamma   90.00
#
_symmetry.space_group_name_H-M   'P 1'
#
loop_
_entity.id
_entity.type
_entity.pdbx_description
1 polymer ?
#
loop_
_entity_poly.entity_id
_entity_poly.type
_entity_poly.pdbx_seq_one_letter_code
_entity_poly.pdbx_strand_id
1 'polypeptide(L)' 'MCKPSVCDTCSGKTWFGCGLHIPSVLDSVPKEEWCKCPKPEGSQYPPKGSVPAVWK' A
#
# COMPACT_ATOMS: atom_id res chain seq x y z
N MET A 1 4.79 10.35 7.29
CA MET A 1 5.76 9.40 6.70
C MET A 1 5.00 8.26 6.05
N CYS A 2 5.31 7.85 4.81
CA CYS A 2 4.65 6.66 4.26
C CYS A 2 5.28 5.38 4.79
N LYS A 3 4.47 4.34 4.96
CA LYS A 3 4.86 3.06 5.55
C LYS A 3 4.15 1.91 4.85
N PRO A 4 4.73 0.70 4.87
CA PRO A 4 4.04 -0.50 4.41
C PRO A 4 2.83 -0.77 5.30
N SER A 5 1.75 -1.25 4.70
CA SER A 5 0.53 -1.68 5.37
C SER A 5 -0.05 -2.91 4.68
N VAL A 6 -1.06 -3.53 5.28
CA VAL A 6 -1.80 -4.65 4.70
C VAL A 6 -3.22 -4.17 4.44
N CYS A 7 -3.76 -4.52 3.27
CA CYS A 7 -5.14 -4.20 2.93
C CYS A 7 -6.10 -5.11 3.71
N ASP A 8 -7.03 -4.53 4.47
CA ASP A 8 -8.01 -5.33 5.22
C ASP A 8 -9.00 -6.08 4.32
N THR A 9 -9.17 -5.66 3.06
CA THR A 9 -10.12 -6.28 2.12
C THR A 9 -9.53 -7.49 1.41
N CYS A 10 -8.31 -7.38 0.88
CA CYS A 10 -7.69 -8.44 0.06
C CYS A 10 -6.45 -9.07 0.69
N SER A 11 -6.05 -8.64 1.89
CA SER A 11 -4.83 -9.06 2.59
C SER A 11 -3.51 -8.84 1.83
N GLY A 12 -3.55 -8.15 0.68
CA GLY A 12 -2.35 -7.80 -0.09
C GLY A 12 -1.55 -6.67 0.55
N LYS A 13 -0.25 -6.62 0.21
CA LYS A 13 0.67 -5.57 0.65
C LYS A 13 0.29 -4.25 0.01
N THR A 14 0.18 -3.21 0.81
CA THR A 14 -0.10 -1.86 0.36
C THR A 14 0.71 -0.86 1.17
N TRP A 15 0.39 0.41 1.02
CA TRP A 15 1.05 1.52 1.68
C TRP A 15 0.03 2.34 2.47
N PHE A 16 0.51 3.02 3.49
CA PHE A 16 -0.22 4.03 4.25
C PHE A 16 0.61 5.32 4.28
N GLY A 17 -0.02 6.49 4.25
CA GLY A 17 0.65 7.79 4.37
C GLY A 17 0.12 8.87 3.42
N CYS A 18 1.02 9.75 2.96
CA CYS A 18 0.74 10.91 2.10
C CYS A 18 0.82 10.63 0.60
N GLY A 19 1.26 9.44 0.16
CA GLY A 19 1.26 9.04 -1.25
C GLY A 19 2.49 9.45 -2.07
N LEU A 20 3.35 10.32 -1.55
CA LEU A 20 4.57 10.74 -2.26
C LEU A 20 5.71 9.72 -2.20
N HIS A 21 5.66 8.75 -1.28
CA HIS A 21 6.76 7.80 -1.05
C HIS A 21 6.34 6.34 -1.31
N ILE A 22 5.25 6.13 -2.07
CA ILE A 22 4.76 4.80 -2.43
C ILE A 22 5.83 3.94 -3.13
N PRO A 23 6.61 4.48 -4.09
CA PRO A 23 7.63 3.68 -4.79
C PRO A 23 8.61 3.07 -3.80
N SER A 24 9.13 3.87 -2.87
CA SER A 24 10.09 3.41 -1.85
C SER A 24 9.48 2.46 -0.82
N VAL A 25 8.17 2.56 -0.54
CA VAL A 25 7.48 1.65 0.38
C VAL A 25 7.27 0.27 -0.23
N LEU A 26 7.00 0.21 -1.54
CA LEU A 26 6.69 -1.02 -2.25
C LEU A 26 7.88 -1.59 -3.04
N ASP A 27 9.03 -0.92 -3.03
CA ASP A 27 10.24 -1.32 -3.74
C ASP A 27 10.66 -2.77 -3.45
N SER A 28 10.67 -3.15 -2.17
CA SER A 28 11.04 -4.51 -1.74
C SER A 28 9.90 -5.52 -1.80
N VAL A 29 8.73 -5.14 -2.32
CA VAL A 29 7.54 -5.99 -2.38
C VAL A 29 7.27 -6.39 -3.84
N PRO A 30 7.29 -7.68 -4.18
CA PRO A 30 6.91 -8.14 -5.51
C PRO A 30 5.50 -7.68 -5.88
N LYS A 31 5.27 -7.30 -7.15
CA LYS A 31 3.97 -6.80 -7.62
C LYS A 31 2.83 -7.81 -7.42
N GLU A 32 3.14 -9.10 -7.38
CA GLU A 32 2.19 -10.18 -7.14
C GLU A 32 1.62 -10.19 -5.72
N GLU A 33 2.40 -9.68 -4.76
CA GLU A 33 2.00 -9.52 -3.36
C GLU A 33 1.27 -8.21 -3.10
N TRP A 34 1.26 -7.28 -4.07
CA TRP A 34 0.57 -6.00 -3.91
C TRP A 34 -0.94 -6.21 -3.78
N CYS A 35 -1.58 -5.27 -3.09
CA CYS A 35 -3.02 -5.19 -2.98
C CYS A 35 -3.68 -5.19 -4.37
N LYS A 36 -4.60 -6.13 -4.57
CA LYS A 36 -5.31 -6.38 -5.83
C LYS A 36 -6.63 -5.62 -5.94
N CYS A 37 -6.96 -4.80 -4.95
CA CYS A 37 -8.13 -3.93 -4.99
C CYS A 37 -8.04 -2.92 -6.16
N PRO A 38 -9.18 -2.37 -6.61
CA PRO A 38 -9.22 -1.35 -7.64
C PRO A 38 -8.24 -0.21 -7.34
N LYS A 39 -7.41 0.14 -8.33
CA LYS A 39 -6.45 1.24 -8.20
C LYS A 39 -7.19 2.57 -8.32
N PRO A 40 -6.75 3.62 -7.59
CA PRO A 40 -7.26 4.96 -7.82
C PRO A 40 -6.91 5.45 -9.23
N GLU A 41 -7.79 6.26 -9.80
CA GLU A 41 -7.62 6.81 -11.15
C GLU A 41 -6.30 7.59 -11.25
N GLY A 42 -5.52 7.31 -12.30
CA GLY A 42 -4.21 7.92 -12.51
C GLY A 42 -3.07 7.36 -11.63
N SER A 43 -3.33 6.38 -10.76
CA SER A 43 -2.29 5.73 -9.95
C SER A 43 -1.90 4.36 -10.50
N GLN A 44 -0.60 4.12 -10.65
CA GLN A 44 -0.06 2.79 -10.94
C GLN A 44 0.05 1.91 -9.69
N TYR A 45 -0.11 2.51 -8.50
CA TYR A 45 0.05 1.86 -7.22
C TYR A 45 -1.30 1.43 -6.61
N PRO A 46 -1.31 0.40 -5.75
CA PRO A 46 -2.51 -0.03 -5.04
C PRO A 46 -3.14 1.10 -4.21
N PRO A 47 -4.42 0.99 -3.85
CA PRO A 47 -5.08 1.97 -3.00
C PRO A 47 -4.44 2.00 -1.61
N LYS A 48 -4.49 3.17 -0.97
CA LYS A 48 -4.00 3.37 0.41
C LYS A 48 -4.70 2.39 1.37
N GLY A 49 -3.90 1.66 2.14
CA GLY A 49 -4.41 0.77 3.20
C GLY A 49 -4.71 1.49 4.50
N SER A 50 -5.15 0.72 5.50
CA SER A 50 -5.38 1.21 6.86
C SER A 50 -4.08 1.50 7.61
N VAL A 51 -4.18 2.15 8.76
CA VAL A 51 -3.04 2.40 9.65
C VAL A 51 -2.45 1.04 10.09
N PRO A 52 -1.15 0.79 9.86
CA PRO A 52 -0.52 -0.46 10.29
C PRO A 52 -0.64 -0.66 11.80
N ALA A 53 -0.85 -1.89 12.25
CA ALA A 53 -1.00 -2.21 13.66
C ALA A 53 0.21 -1.81 14.53
N VAL A 54 1.41 -1.76 13.94
CA VAL A 54 2.66 -1.34 14.63
C VAL A 54 2.71 0.16 14.96
N TRP A 55 1.72 0.95 14.54
CA TRP A 55 1.60 2.38 14.83
C TRP A 55 0.40 2.72 15.73
N LYS A 56 -0.22 1.70 16.33
CA LYS A 56 -1.19 1.86 17.42
C LYS A 56 -0.46 1.78 18.76
#